data_AF-A0A813J1K4-F1
#
_entry.id   AF-A0A813J1K4-F1
#
_cell.length_a   1.000
_cell.length_b   1.000
_cell.length_c   1.000
_cell.angle_alpha   90.00
_cell.angle_beta   90.00
_cell.angle_gamma   90.00
#
_symmetry.space_group_name_H-M   'P 1'
#
loop_
_entity.id
_entity.type
_entity.pdbx_description
1 polymer ?
#
loop_
_entity_poly.entity_id
_entity_poly.type
_entity_poly.pdbx_seq_one_letter_code
_entity_poly.pdbx_strand_id
1 'polypeptide(L)'
;MDFLEQLDEASFRKQQHAEQERAAKALIKDFQKKCSLAFLKGETECRHEDNMFFYNGNFPTDTSLMLLDKKLQETFGPICKTWVSFSNGRHGIVLAAAWPEPPQRAVQHWSSHGPRSNLISQCPVCLCRAEVVVLTPCGHMLCVSCSNIFLRGTACLVCREPVAGRQNLFS
;
A
#
# COMPACT_ATOMS: atom_id res chain seq x y z
N MET A 1 4.97 11.27 -16.45
CA MET A 1 3.54 10.98 -16.65
C MET A 1 3.04 10.22 -15.45
N ASP A 2 1.97 10.72 -14.83
CA ASP A 2 1.31 10.09 -13.70
C ASP A 2 0.80 8.70 -14.10
N PHE A 3 0.73 7.77 -13.15
CA PHE A 3 0.24 6.40 -13.40
C PHE A 3 -1.17 6.41 -14.00
N LEU A 4 -1.96 7.38 -13.55
CA LEU A 4 -3.33 7.55 -13.98
C LEU A 4 -3.38 8.06 -15.40
N GLU A 5 -2.53 9.01 -15.80
CA GLU A 5 -2.40 9.46 -17.19
C GLU A 5 -2.08 8.30 -18.15
N GLN A 6 -1.27 7.32 -17.72
CA GLN A 6 -0.94 6.14 -18.54
C GLN A 6 -2.12 5.16 -18.66
N LEU A 7 -2.88 4.96 -17.58
CA LEU A 7 -4.12 4.17 -17.58
C LEU A 7 -5.22 4.84 -18.41
N ASP A 8 -5.25 6.17 -18.34
CA ASP A 8 -6.19 7.06 -19.03
C ASP A 8 -5.94 7.06 -20.55
N GLU A 9 -4.67 7.14 -20.95
CA GLU A 9 -4.24 7.03 -22.35
C GLU A 9 -4.48 5.61 -22.92
N ALA A 10 -4.37 4.58 -22.09
CA ALA A 10 -4.69 3.20 -22.45
C ALA A 10 -6.21 2.90 -22.52
N SER A 11 -7.06 3.73 -21.90
CA SER A 11 -8.51 3.59 -21.88
C SER A 11 -9.20 4.64 -22.77
N PHE A 12 -9.37 4.31 -24.04
CA PHE A 12 -9.83 5.25 -25.05
C PHE A 12 -11.33 5.63 -24.88
N ARG A 13 -11.64 6.83 -24.31
CA ARG A 13 -12.78 7.75 -24.65
C ARG A 13 -12.98 8.89 -23.62
N LYS A 14 -12.75 10.14 -24.05
CA LYS A 14 -12.56 11.38 -23.26
C LYS A 14 -13.74 11.98 -22.46
N GLN A 15 -14.91 11.35 -22.32
CA GLN A 15 -16.06 11.96 -21.61
C GLN A 15 -16.58 11.20 -20.37
N GLN A 16 -16.25 9.91 -20.22
CA GLN A 16 -16.54 9.12 -18.99
C GLN A 16 -15.33 9.02 -18.04
N HIS A 17 -14.23 9.66 -18.40
CA HIS A 17 -12.90 9.55 -17.77
C HIS A 17 -12.84 9.95 -16.30
N ALA A 18 -13.37 11.12 -15.91
CA ALA A 18 -13.15 11.63 -14.54
C ALA A 18 -13.84 10.78 -13.46
N GLU A 19 -14.99 10.19 -13.79
CA GLU A 19 -15.72 9.32 -12.85
C GLU A 19 -15.05 7.94 -12.75
N GLN A 20 -14.61 7.38 -13.89
CA GLN A 20 -13.87 6.12 -13.95
C GLN A 20 -12.53 6.22 -13.24
N GLU A 21 -11.78 7.31 -13.44
CA GLU A 21 -10.52 7.57 -12.76
C GLU A 21 -10.72 7.71 -11.24
N ARG A 22 -11.75 8.46 -10.82
CA ARG A 22 -12.09 8.62 -9.39
C ARG A 22 -12.46 7.28 -8.76
N ALA A 23 -13.27 6.47 -9.46
CA ALA A 23 -13.62 5.14 -9.00
C ALA A 23 -12.38 4.24 -8.90
N ALA A 24 -11.47 4.28 -9.87
CA ALA A 24 -10.29 3.42 -9.89
C ALA A 24 -9.33 3.79 -8.75
N LYS A 25 -9.16 5.09 -8.49
CA LYS A 25 -8.45 5.60 -7.31
C LYS A 25 -9.08 5.11 -6.01
N ALA A 26 -10.41 5.14 -5.92
CA ALA A 26 -11.12 4.67 -4.73
C ALA A 26 -10.92 3.17 -4.51
N LEU A 27 -11.00 2.36 -5.58
CA LEU A 27 -10.76 0.92 -5.54
C LEU A 27 -9.34 0.59 -5.05
N ILE A 28 -8.32 1.22 -5.64
CA ILE A 28 -6.92 1.01 -5.25
C ILE A 28 -6.70 1.39 -3.78
N LYS A 29 -7.27 2.52 -3.33
CA LYS A 29 -7.18 2.95 -1.92
C LYS A 29 -7.86 1.98 -0.97
N ASP A 30 -9.04 1.46 -1.32
CA ASP A 30 -9.72 0.47 -0.48
C ASP A 30 -8.93 -0.85 -0.43
N PHE A 31 -8.36 -1.27 -1.56
CA PHE A 31 -7.48 -2.43 -1.62
C PHE A 31 -6.23 -2.24 -0.74
N GLN A 32 -5.55 -1.10 -0.82
CA GLN A 32 -4.43 -0.74 0.06
C GLN A 32 -4.78 -0.81 1.54
N LYS A 33 -5.94 -0.28 1.91
CA LYS A 33 -6.43 -0.32 3.28
C LYS A 33 -6.67 -1.77 3.73
N LYS A 34 -7.36 -2.58 2.91
CA LYS A 34 -7.63 -3.99 3.21
C LYS A 34 -6.35 -4.81 3.35
N CYS A 35 -5.39 -4.65 2.45
CA CYS A 35 -4.15 -5.42 2.50
C CYS A 35 -3.26 -5.01 3.66
N SER A 36 -3.25 -3.72 4.01
CA SER A 36 -2.57 -3.26 5.22
C SER A 36 -3.19 -3.88 6.48
N LEU A 37 -4.52 -4.00 6.55
CA LEU A 37 -5.21 -4.64 7.67
C LEU A 37 -4.97 -6.16 7.71
N ALA A 38 -5.02 -6.85 6.57
CA ALA A 38 -4.70 -8.28 6.45
C ALA A 38 -3.26 -8.57 6.92
N PHE A 39 -2.31 -7.77 6.45
CA PHE A 39 -0.91 -7.85 6.88
C PHE A 39 -0.76 -7.67 8.39
N LEU A 40 -1.44 -6.68 8.98
CA LEU A 40 -1.41 -6.45 10.44
C LEU A 40 -2.02 -7.60 11.25
N LYS A 41 -2.93 -8.38 10.67
CA LYS A 41 -3.48 -9.60 11.28
C LYS A 41 -2.57 -10.83 11.13
N GLY A 42 -1.46 -10.70 10.40
CA GLY A 42 -0.58 -11.82 10.07
C GLY A 42 -1.14 -12.73 8.98
N GLU A 43 -2.14 -12.28 8.21
CA GLU A 43 -2.57 -12.96 6.99
C GLU A 43 -1.43 -12.90 5.96
N THR A 44 -1.37 -13.83 5.01
CA THR A 44 -0.34 -13.89 3.95
C THR A 44 -0.84 -13.53 2.58
N GLU A 45 -2.15 -13.34 2.48
CA GLU A 45 -2.83 -12.93 1.27
C GLU A 45 -3.91 -11.92 1.62
N CYS A 46 -4.14 -11.02 0.68
CA CYS A 46 -5.24 -10.09 0.68
C CYS A 46 -5.88 -10.12 -0.69
N ARG A 47 -7.17 -10.45 -0.71
CA ARG A 47 -7.97 -10.45 -1.92
C ARG A 47 -9.04 -9.38 -1.80
N HIS A 48 -9.16 -8.56 -2.83
CA HIS A 48 -10.29 -7.67 -3.02
C HIS A 48 -10.95 -8.00 -4.35
N GLU A 49 -12.20 -8.37 -4.25
CA GLU A 49 -13.08 -8.58 -5.40
C GLU A 49 -14.08 -7.45 -5.40
N ASP A 50 -14.05 -6.65 -6.46
CA ASP A 50 -15.08 -5.67 -6.68
C ASP A 50 -15.89 -6.06 -7.91
N ASN A 51 -17.20 -6.14 -7.72
CA ASN A 51 -18.17 -6.38 -8.79
C ASN A 51 -18.44 -5.10 -9.60
N MET A 52 -17.59 -4.07 -9.46
CA MET A 52 -17.80 -2.79 -10.11
C MET A 52 -17.75 -2.91 -11.63
N PHE A 53 -18.80 -2.39 -12.25
CA PHE A 53 -18.97 -2.15 -13.68
C PHE A 53 -18.07 -1.01 -14.19
N PHE A 54 -16.80 -0.98 -13.78
CA PHE A 54 -15.80 0.01 -14.25
C PHE A 54 -15.84 0.20 -15.77
N TYR A 55 -16.05 -0.93 -16.41
CA TYR A 55 -16.06 -1.14 -17.82
C TYR A 55 -17.49 -1.42 -18.23
N ASN A 56 -18.26 -0.34 -18.45
CA ASN A 56 -19.63 -0.39 -18.91
C ASN A 56 -19.67 -0.91 -20.37
N GLY A 57 -19.36 -2.21 -20.56
CA GLY A 57 -19.30 -2.91 -21.84
C GLY A 57 -17.92 -3.04 -22.50
N ASN A 58 -16.87 -2.34 -22.04
CA ASN A 58 -15.54 -2.37 -22.68
C ASN A 58 -14.46 -2.88 -21.74
N PHE A 59 -13.96 -4.10 -21.96
CA PHE A 59 -12.90 -4.70 -21.15
C PHE A 59 -11.70 -3.78 -20.91
N PRO A 60 -11.02 -3.90 -19.74
CA PRO A 60 -9.69 -3.35 -19.60
C PRO A 60 -8.82 -3.95 -20.71
N THR A 61 -8.13 -3.08 -21.45
CA THR A 61 -7.10 -3.52 -22.39
C THR A 61 -5.98 -4.24 -21.63
N ASP A 62 -5.25 -5.14 -22.29
CA ASP A 62 -4.06 -5.78 -21.71
C ASP A 62 -3.08 -4.73 -21.14
N THR A 63 -3.00 -3.56 -21.78
CA THR A 63 -2.23 -2.41 -21.31
C THR A 63 -2.69 -1.87 -19.95
N SER A 64 -4.01 -1.77 -19.74
CA SER A 64 -4.57 -1.29 -18.47
C SER A 64 -4.29 -2.26 -17.33
N LEU A 65 -4.39 -3.57 -17.60
CA LEU A 65 -4.06 -4.62 -16.63
C LEU A 65 -2.55 -4.62 -16.31
N MET A 66 -1.68 -4.51 -17.31
CA MET A 66 -0.24 -4.41 -17.10
C MET A 66 0.15 -3.21 -16.23
N LEU A 67 -0.47 -2.05 -16.45
CA LEU A 67 -0.23 -0.87 -15.63
C LEU A 67 -0.67 -1.12 -14.18
N LEU A 68 -1.86 -1.67 -13.99
CA LEU A 68 -2.39 -2.02 -12.66
C LEU A 68 -1.46 -2.99 -11.92
N ASP A 69 -0.99 -4.03 -12.60
CA ASP A 69 0.00 -5.00 -12.09
C ASP A 69 1.28 -4.31 -11.65
N LYS A 70 1.85 -3.46 -12.51
CA LYS A 70 3.05 -2.68 -12.18
C LYS A 70 2.83 -1.83 -10.93
N LYS A 71 1.67 -1.20 -10.78
CA LYS A 71 1.39 -0.34 -9.62
C LYS A 71 1.19 -1.12 -8.33
N LEU A 72 0.56 -2.29 -8.40
CA LEU A 72 0.49 -3.20 -7.28
C LEU A 72 1.90 -3.65 -6.86
N GLN A 73 2.75 -4.00 -7.83
CA GLN A 73 4.13 -4.40 -7.55
C GLN A 73 4.95 -3.28 -6.91
N GLU A 74 4.81 -2.04 -7.34
CA GLU A 74 5.46 -0.87 -6.71
C GLU A 74 5.00 -0.66 -5.26
N THR A 75 3.72 -0.93 -4.97
CA THR A 75 3.11 -0.62 -3.66
C THR A 75 3.37 -1.72 -2.62
N PHE A 76 3.27 -2.97 -3.05
CA PHE A 76 3.23 -4.14 -2.15
C PHE A 76 4.34 -5.15 -2.43
N GLY A 77 5.16 -4.93 -3.46
CA GLY A 77 6.25 -5.82 -3.86
C GLY A 77 5.89 -6.80 -4.97
N PRO A 78 6.88 -7.57 -5.47
CA PRO A 78 6.81 -8.31 -6.72
C PRO A 78 5.83 -9.50 -6.74
N ILE A 79 5.18 -9.83 -5.62
CA ILE A 79 4.35 -11.04 -5.46
C ILE A 79 2.85 -10.71 -5.59
N CYS A 80 2.51 -9.48 -5.97
CA CYS A 80 1.14 -9.08 -6.23
C CYS A 80 0.73 -9.41 -7.67
N LYS A 81 -0.53 -9.82 -7.84
CA LYS A 81 -1.11 -10.17 -9.14
C LYS A 81 -2.51 -9.58 -9.27
N THR A 82 -2.78 -9.01 -10.43
CA THR A 82 -4.12 -8.64 -10.88
C THR A 82 -4.60 -9.67 -11.88
N TRP A 83 -5.88 -10.02 -11.81
CA TRP A 83 -6.53 -10.75 -12.90
C TRP A 83 -7.98 -10.33 -13.00
N VAL A 84 -8.52 -10.48 -14.21
CA VAL A 84 -9.96 -10.29 -14.42
C VAL A 84 -10.65 -11.59 -14.06
N SER A 85 -11.70 -11.49 -13.27
CA SER A 85 -12.59 -12.62 -12.98
C SER A 85 -13.87 -12.50 -13.79
N PHE A 86 -14.45 -13.66 -14.12
CA PHE A 86 -15.75 -13.75 -14.75
C PHE A 86 -16.64 -14.64 -13.89
N SER A 87 -17.73 -14.09 -13.35
CA SER A 87 -18.69 -14.82 -12.55
C SER A 87 -20.11 -14.45 -12.95
N ASN A 88 -20.98 -15.44 -13.13
CA ASN A 88 -22.40 -15.24 -13.45
C ASN A 88 -22.69 -14.31 -14.64
N GLY A 89 -21.89 -14.38 -15.71
CA GLY A 89 -22.07 -13.50 -16.87
C GLY A 89 -21.60 -12.06 -16.65
N ARG A 90 -20.95 -11.77 -15.52
CA ARG A 90 -20.46 -10.45 -15.14
C ARG A 90 -18.93 -10.46 -15.05
N HIS A 91 -18.33 -9.39 -15.54
CA HIS A 91 -16.90 -9.15 -15.43
C HIS A 91 -16.61 -8.38 -14.15
N GLY A 92 -15.65 -8.84 -13.37
CA GLY A 92 -15.15 -8.18 -12.17
C GLY A 92 -13.64 -8.15 -12.16
N ILE A 93 -13.05 -7.16 -11.51
CA ILE A 93 -11.60 -7.09 -11.32
C ILE A 93 -11.29 -7.72 -9.96
N VAL A 94 -10.36 -8.67 -9.95
CA VAL A 94 -9.81 -9.21 -8.71
C VAL A 94 -8.39 -8.68 -8.54
N LEU A 95 -8.20 -7.99 -7.44
CA LEU A 95 -6.88 -7.58 -6.98
C LEU A 95 -6.47 -8.55 -5.89
N ALA A 96 -5.32 -9.19 -6.04
CA ALA A 96 -4.73 -9.99 -4.98
C ALA A 96 -3.28 -9.61 -4.74
N ALA A 97 -2.98 -9.43 -3.46
CA ALA A 97 -1.63 -9.27 -2.96
C ALA A 97 -1.34 -10.51 -2.13
N ALA A 98 -0.30 -11.26 -2.51
CA ALA A 98 0.30 -12.25 -1.65
C ALA A 98 1.63 -11.69 -1.17
N TRP A 99 2.04 -12.05 0.03
CA TRP A 99 3.39 -11.81 0.53
C TRP A 99 3.91 -13.11 1.10
N PRO A 100 5.25 -13.29 1.17
CA PRO A 100 5.80 -14.50 1.77
C PRO A 100 5.26 -14.59 3.19
N GLU A 101 4.95 -15.80 3.67
CA GLU A 101 4.82 -16.01 5.11
C GLU A 101 6.02 -15.30 5.75
N PRO A 102 5.80 -14.34 6.68
CA PRO A 102 6.91 -13.81 7.45
C PRO A 102 7.63 -15.05 7.99
N PRO A 103 8.92 -15.24 7.68
CA PRO A 103 9.57 -16.52 7.85
C PRO A 103 9.21 -17.04 9.23
N GLN A 104 8.55 -18.20 9.32
CA GLN A 104 7.99 -18.75 10.57
C GLN A 104 9.06 -18.94 11.68
N ARG A 105 10.33 -18.65 11.38
CA ARG A 105 11.49 -18.59 12.27
C ARG A 105 11.94 -17.18 12.70
N ALA A 106 11.20 -16.11 12.41
CA ALA A 106 11.51 -14.75 12.87
C ALA A 106 10.57 -14.24 13.99
N VAL A 107 9.61 -15.05 14.45
CA VAL A 107 8.90 -14.81 15.72
C VAL A 107 9.74 -15.30 16.91
N GLN A 108 10.82 -16.04 16.66
CA GLN A 108 11.87 -16.27 17.65
C GLN A 108 13.03 -15.30 17.39
N HIS A 109 13.05 -14.23 18.20
CA HIS A 109 14.28 -13.53 18.55
C HIS A 109 14.96 -12.76 17.41
N TRP A 110 14.29 -11.74 16.86
CA TRP A 110 15.04 -10.51 16.58
C TRP A 110 15.54 -10.01 17.92
N SER A 111 16.80 -10.34 18.22
CA SER A 111 17.57 -9.74 19.29
C SER A 111 17.56 -8.22 19.12
N SER A 112 16.53 -7.56 19.65
CA SER A 112 16.64 -6.60 20.75
C SER A 112 17.80 -5.60 20.75
N HIS A 113 18.34 -5.20 19.61
CA HIS A 113 19.20 -4.02 19.46
C HIS A 113 18.63 -3.01 18.45
N GLY A 114 17.35 -3.15 18.13
CA GLY A 114 16.60 -2.07 17.49
C GLY A 114 16.52 -0.85 18.44
N PRO A 115 16.34 0.36 17.89
CA PRO A 115 16.09 1.56 18.66
C PRO A 115 14.97 1.31 19.70
N ARG A 116 15.30 1.29 21.00
CA ARG A 116 14.33 1.14 22.09
C ARG A 116 13.88 2.54 22.50
N SER A 117 12.57 2.77 22.45
CA SER A 117 11.94 3.98 22.96
C SER A 117 11.02 3.58 24.08
N ASN A 118 11.09 4.25 25.23
CA ASN A 118 10.16 4.02 26.33
C ASN A 118 8.85 4.81 26.17
N LEU A 119 8.75 5.67 25.14
CA LEU A 119 7.54 6.43 24.86
C LEU A 119 6.59 5.62 23.98
N ILE A 120 5.40 5.34 24.52
CA ILE A 120 4.28 4.75 23.77
C ILE A 120 3.37 5.88 23.29
N SER A 121 3.16 5.98 21.98
CA SER A 121 2.23 6.95 21.38
C SER A 121 1.48 6.32 20.21
N GLN A 122 0.41 6.96 19.77
CA GLN A 122 -0.33 6.53 18.59
C GLN A 122 0.44 6.93 17.32
N CYS A 123 0.80 5.94 16.50
CA CYS A 123 1.48 6.17 15.23
C CYS A 123 0.52 6.79 14.20
N PRO A 124 0.84 7.93 13.56
CA PRO A 124 -0.03 8.55 12.56
C PRO A 124 -0.11 7.78 11.24
N VAL A 125 0.74 6.77 11.03
CA VAL A 125 0.76 5.94 9.82
C VAL A 125 -0.12 4.71 9.97
N CYS A 126 0.08 3.89 11.01
CA CYS A 126 -0.70 2.67 11.23
C CYS A 126 -1.84 2.82 12.25
N LEU A 127 -1.92 3.97 12.94
CA LEU A 127 -2.91 4.27 13.99
C LEU A 127 -2.85 3.37 15.24
N CYS A 128 -1.86 2.48 15.33
CA CYS A 128 -1.60 1.65 16.52
C CYS A 128 -0.87 2.45 17.61
N ARG A 129 -1.15 2.14 18.88
CA ARG A 129 -0.33 2.59 20.02
C ARG A 129 0.86 1.62 20.20
N ALA A 130 2.07 2.13 20.07
CA ALA A 130 3.30 1.35 20.19
C ALA A 130 4.47 2.27 20.61
N GLU A 131 5.64 1.68 20.89
CA GLU A 131 6.88 2.43 21.05
C GLU A 131 7.16 3.27 19.80
N VAL A 132 7.45 4.56 20.00
CA VAL A 132 7.67 5.50 18.89
C VAL A 132 9.09 6.03 18.83
N VAL A 133 9.58 6.22 17.61
CA VAL A 133 10.82 6.96 17.31
C VAL A 133 10.47 8.28 16.64
N VAL A 134 11.36 9.26 16.74
CA VAL A 134 11.24 10.55 16.07
C VAL A 134 12.03 10.54 14.78
N LEU A 135 11.41 10.96 13.68
CA LEU A 135 12.10 11.23 12.43
C LEU A 135 12.85 12.56 12.53
N THR A 136 14.14 12.57 12.18
CA THR A 136 14.96 13.79 12.12
C THR A 136 15.07 14.28 10.68
N PRO A 137 15.05 15.60 10.44
CA PRO A 137 14.97 16.69 11.43
C PRO A 137 13.53 17.06 11.87
N CYS A 138 12.51 16.54 11.19
CA CYS A 138 11.14 17.08 11.29
C CYS A 138 10.40 16.87 12.62
N GLY A 139 10.86 15.99 13.50
CA GLY A 139 10.24 15.76 14.82
C GLY A 139 9.03 14.80 14.82
N HIS A 140 8.57 14.31 13.67
CA HIS A 140 7.37 13.46 13.62
C HIS A 140 7.62 12.07 14.21
N MET A 141 6.71 11.65 15.09
CA MET A 141 6.77 10.36 15.79
C MET A 141 6.08 9.25 15.01
N LEU A 142 6.76 8.13 14.81
CA LEU A 142 6.23 6.92 14.18
C LEU A 142 6.54 5.70 15.03
N CYS A 143 5.74 4.64 14.96
CA CYS A 143 6.12 3.39 15.61
C CYS A 143 7.40 2.83 14.97
N VAL A 144 8.16 2.04 15.75
CA VAL A 144 9.43 1.43 15.29
C VAL A 144 9.25 0.71 13.95
N SER A 145 8.17 -0.06 13.79
CA SER A 145 7.87 -0.80 12.55
C SER A 145 7.65 0.12 11.35
N CYS A 146 6.81 1.16 11.48
CA CYS A 146 6.56 2.10 10.38
C CYS A 146 7.80 2.96 10.08
N SER A 147 8.65 3.24 11.07
CA SER A 147 9.87 4.01 10.87
C SER A 147 10.88 3.31 9.95
N ASN A 148 10.82 1.97 9.82
CA ASN A 148 11.73 1.20 8.95
C ASN A 148 11.51 1.47 7.46
N ILE A 149 10.36 2.03 7.09
CA ILE A 149 10.05 2.41 5.70
C ILE A 149 10.81 3.68 5.30
N PHE A 150 11.26 4.47 6.28
CA PHE A 150 11.92 5.76 6.06
C PHE A 150 13.43 5.61 6.06
N LEU A 151 14.00 5.38 4.86
CA LEU A 151 15.44 5.44 4.62
C LEU A 151 15.91 6.90 4.53
N ARG A 152 17.22 7.13 4.69
CA ARG A 152 17.81 8.47 4.51
C ARG A 152 17.42 9.05 3.15
N GLY A 153 16.94 10.30 3.16
CA GLY A 153 16.49 11.01 1.96
C GLY A 153 15.02 10.79 1.59
N THR A 154 14.31 9.86 2.24
CA THR A 154 12.86 9.70 2.02
C THR A 154 12.09 10.86 2.63
N ALA A 155 10.95 11.25 2.04
CA ALA A 155 10.11 12.33 2.57
C ALA A 155 9.23 11.82 3.73
N CYS A 156 9.18 12.57 4.83
CA CYS A 156 8.27 12.30 5.94
C CYS A 156 6.81 12.28 5.46
N LEU A 157 6.02 11.27 5.82
CA LEU A 157 4.61 11.21 5.39
C LEU A 157 3.72 12.29 6.01
N VAL A 158 4.16 12.93 7.10
CA VAL A 158 3.38 13.95 7.79
C VAL A 158 3.66 15.35 7.22
N CYS A 159 4.93 15.72 7.05
CA CYS A 159 5.34 17.07 6.63
C CYS A 159 6.10 17.13 5.30
N ARG A 160 6.42 15.99 4.70
CA ARG A 160 7.21 15.84 3.46
C ARG A 160 8.67 16.30 3.56
N GLU A 161 9.14 16.69 4.74
CA GLU A 161 10.55 17.02 4.94
C GLU A 161 11.44 15.78 4.74
N PRO A 162 12.60 15.91 4.06
CA PRO A 162 13.53 14.80 3.88
C PRO A 162 14.06 14.27 5.21
N VAL A 163 13.93 12.96 5.42
CA VAL A 163 14.36 12.26 6.62
C VAL A 163 15.87 12.04 6.56
N ALA A 164 16.59 12.65 7.50
CA ALA A 164 18.03 12.43 7.71
C ALA A 164 18.31 11.21 8.60
N GLY A 165 17.34 10.84 9.43
CA GLY A 165 17.45 9.67 10.30
C GLY A 165 16.27 9.54 11.25
N ARG A 166 16.49 8.76 12.30
CA ARG A 166 15.52 8.51 13.35
C ARG A 166 16.23 8.46 14.70
N GLN A 167 15.57 8.96 15.73
CA GLN A 167 16.09 9.02 17.08
C GLN A 167 15.10 8.35 18.05
N ASN A 168 15.62 7.61 19.02
CA ASN A 168 14.83 7.15 20.14
C ASN A 168 14.46 8.32 21.04
N LEU A 169 13.22 8.33 21.47
CA LEU A 169 12.83 9.17 22.59
C LEU A 169 13.20 8.41 23.86
N PHE A 170 14.26 8.91 24.50
CA PHE A 170 14.87 8.46 25.76
C PHE A 170 15.60 7.10 25.69
N SER A 171 16.94 7.20 25.73
CA SER A 171 17.88 6.17 26.14
C SER A 171 18.63 6.63 27.37
#